data_AF-B4HB99-F1
#
_entry.id   AF-B4HB99-F1
#
_cell.length_a   1.000
_cell.length_b   1.000
_cell.length_c   1.000
_cell.angle_alpha   90.00
_cell.angle_beta   90.00
_cell.angle_gamma   90.00
#
_symmetry.space_group_name_H-M   'P 1'
#
loop_
_entity.id
_entity.type
_entity.pdbx_description
1 polymer ?
#
loop_
_entity_poly.entity_id
_entity_poly.type
_entity_poly.pdbx_seq_one_letter_code
_entity_poly.pdbx_strand_id
1 'polypeptide(L)'
;MTDKPGLDAIQPIAELEAPDNNPEVSGQVATGVLEEPISPLSAAEKFKKDGNRCFYNYRYVDAIRCYSKAIDMCPKEHTTELAIYYHNRAACHEMIENWIQVKEDCAKALEYNRRYIGR
;
A
#
# COMPACT_ATOMS: atom_id res chain seq x y z
N MET A 1 18.68 23.67 17.66
CA MET A 1 18.54 23.87 16.21
C MET A 1 18.64 22.52 15.50
N THR A 2 17.57 21.72 15.57
CA THR A 2 17.16 20.74 14.55
C THR A 2 15.73 20.34 14.95
N ASP A 3 14.80 21.27 14.85
CA ASP A 3 13.37 20.95 14.86
C ASP A 3 13.10 20.10 13.62
N LYS A 4 12.92 18.80 13.81
CA LYS A 4 12.43 17.90 12.76
C LYS A 4 10.97 18.28 12.51
N PRO A 5 10.60 18.77 11.31
CA PRO A 5 9.19 18.98 11.00
C PRO A 5 8.48 17.61 10.94
N GLY A 6 7.28 17.56 11.53
CA GLY A 6 6.55 16.34 11.85
C GLY A 6 6.39 15.35 10.69
N LEU A 7 6.76 14.09 10.98
CA LEU A 7 6.43 12.90 10.20
C LEU A 7 5.22 12.14 10.79
N ASP A 8 4.44 12.77 11.67
CA ASP A 8 3.36 12.10 12.42
C ASP A 8 2.00 12.01 11.69
N ALA A 9 1.99 11.86 10.36
CA ALA A 9 0.71 11.71 9.65
C ALA A 9 0.75 10.88 8.35
N ILE A 10 1.49 9.77 8.32
CA ILE A 10 1.17 8.58 7.50
C ILE A 10 1.69 7.37 8.27
N GLN A 11 0.82 6.55 8.87
CA GLN A 11 1.26 5.30 9.48
C GLN A 11 1.59 4.25 8.39
N PRO A 12 2.82 3.70 8.37
CA PRO A 12 3.24 2.64 7.46
C PRO A 12 2.69 1.26 7.80
N ILE A 13 2.40 0.48 6.74
CA ILE A 13 2.49 -0.99 6.54
C ILE A 13 1.85 -1.96 7.57
N ALA A 14 1.63 -1.63 8.84
CA ALA A 14 1.28 -2.62 9.85
C ALA A 14 0.13 -2.16 10.76
N GLU A 15 -1.10 -2.48 10.38
CA GLU A 15 -2.17 -2.73 11.34
C GLU A 15 -3.10 -3.82 10.78
N LEU A 16 -2.65 -5.09 10.76
CA LEU A 16 -3.43 -6.29 10.33
C LEU A 16 -3.42 -6.49 8.80
N GLU A 17 -2.78 -7.47 8.15
CA GLU A 17 -2.45 -8.84 8.52
C GLU A 17 -1.21 -9.32 7.73
N ALA A 18 -0.28 -10.01 8.40
CA ALA A 18 0.57 -11.03 7.78
C ALA A 18 -0.08 -12.40 8.06
N PRO A 19 0.16 -13.41 7.22
CA PRO A 19 -0.80 -14.46 6.91
C PRO A 19 -1.03 -15.44 8.07
N ASP A 20 -2.27 -15.88 8.25
CA ASP A 20 -2.54 -17.17 8.87
C ASP A 20 -1.80 -18.23 8.04
N ASN A 21 -0.71 -18.73 8.62
CA ASN A 21 0.15 -19.74 8.04
C ASN A 21 -0.42 -21.09 8.50
N ASN A 22 -1.57 -21.49 7.94
CA ASN A 22 -2.19 -22.77 8.23
C ASN A 22 -2.39 -23.57 6.93
N PRO A 23 -1.79 -24.78 6.80
CA PRO A 23 -2.13 -25.69 5.72
C PRO A 23 -3.59 -26.12 5.93
N GLU A 24 -4.43 -25.91 4.92
CA GLU A 24 -5.83 -26.34 4.73
C GLU A 24 -6.60 -26.91 5.96
N VAL A 25 -7.74 -26.30 6.31
CA VAL A 25 -9.09 -26.92 6.26
C VAL A 25 -10.11 -26.15 7.13
N SER A 26 -11.18 -25.69 6.45
CA SER A 26 -12.59 -25.60 6.87
C SER A 26 -12.96 -24.86 8.16
N GLY A 27 -13.61 -23.70 8.00
CA GLY A 27 -14.45 -23.08 9.03
C GLY A 27 -15.14 -21.83 8.50
N GLN A 28 -16.44 -21.93 8.23
CA GLN A 28 -17.26 -20.91 7.59
C GLN A 28 -17.42 -19.66 8.46
N VAL A 29 -17.16 -18.48 7.90
CA VAL A 29 -18.03 -17.31 8.12
C VAL A 29 -18.40 -16.74 6.75
N ALA A 30 -19.62 -17.05 6.35
CA ALA A 30 -20.22 -16.60 5.11
C ALA A 30 -20.49 -15.08 5.18
N THR A 31 -19.89 -14.33 4.28
CA THR A 31 -20.55 -13.14 3.70
C THR A 31 -20.38 -13.26 2.19
N GLY A 32 -21.53 -13.42 1.51
CA GLY A 32 -21.59 -13.79 0.10
C GLY A 32 -20.89 -12.77 -0.78
N VAL A 33 -19.91 -13.23 -1.55
CA VAL A 33 -19.30 -12.43 -2.61
C VAL A 33 -20.20 -12.60 -3.84
N LEU A 34 -21.19 -11.72 -3.95
CA LEU A 34 -21.71 -11.37 -5.27
C LEU A 34 -20.49 -10.83 -6.03
N GLU A 35 -20.11 -11.49 -7.13
CA GLU A 35 -19.07 -10.98 -8.03
C GLU A 35 -19.57 -9.66 -8.65
N GLU A 36 -19.39 -8.57 -7.92
CA GLU A 36 -19.61 -7.24 -8.44
C GLU A 36 -18.57 -6.93 -9.52
N PRO A 37 -18.92 -6.13 -10.55
CA PRO A 37 -17.99 -5.74 -11.60
C PRO A 37 -16.70 -5.22 -10.97
N ILE A 38 -15.58 -5.82 -11.35
CA ILE A 38 -14.26 -5.56 -10.75
C ILE A 38 -13.92 -4.09 -11.01
N SER A 39 -14.24 -3.22 -10.05
CA SER A 39 -13.90 -1.81 -10.16
C SER A 39 -12.37 -1.67 -10.17
N PRO A 40 -11.82 -0.65 -10.84
CA PRO A 40 -10.37 -0.42 -10.85
C PRO A 40 -9.78 -0.33 -9.43
N LEU A 41 -10.54 0.23 -8.49
CA LEU A 41 -10.19 0.28 -7.07
C LEU A 41 -10.10 -1.11 -6.43
N SER A 42 -11.07 -1.99 -6.69
CA SER A 42 -11.05 -3.37 -6.18
C SER A 42 -9.84 -4.15 -6.72
N ALA A 43 -9.48 -3.93 -7.99
CA ALA A 43 -8.26 -4.50 -8.57
C ALA A 43 -6.98 -3.96 -7.90
N ALA A 44 -6.91 -2.65 -7.65
CA ALA A 44 -5.80 -2.02 -6.94
C ALA A 44 -5.62 -2.58 -5.52
N GLU A 45 -6.72 -2.78 -4.80
CA GLU A 45 -6.70 -3.36 -3.45
C GLU A 45 -6.20 -4.80 -3.42
N LYS A 46 -6.51 -5.61 -4.44
CA LYS A 46 -5.94 -6.96 -4.59
C LYS A 46 -4.42 -6.90 -4.74
N PHE A 47 -3.92 -6.03 -5.61
CA PHE A 47 -2.48 -5.85 -5.80
C PHE A 47 -1.78 -5.31 -4.55
N LYS A 48 -2.43 -4.41 -3.79
CA LYS A 48 -1.92 -3.99 -2.47
C LYS A 48 -1.75 -5.19 -1.54
N LYS A 49 -2.77 -6.03 -1.40
CA LYS A 49 -2.71 -7.23 -0.54
C LYS A 49 -1.60 -8.19 -0.96
N ASP A 50 -1.43 -8.40 -2.27
CA ASP A 50 -0.33 -9.19 -2.79
C ASP A 50 1.05 -8.57 -2.50
N GLY A 51 1.15 -7.24 -2.61
CA GLY A 51 2.34 -6.48 -2.23
C GLY A 51 2.70 -6.65 -0.76
N ASN A 52 1.71 -6.54 0.13
CA ASN A 52 1.90 -6.75 1.57
C ASN A 52 2.42 -8.16 1.85
N ARG A 53 1.83 -9.18 1.22
CA ARG A 53 2.30 -10.56 1.35
C ARG A 53 3.75 -10.71 0.89
N CYS A 54 4.13 -10.11 -0.25
CA CYS A 54 5.51 -10.11 -0.70
C CYS A 54 6.45 -9.38 0.27
N PHE A 55 6.02 -8.24 0.83
CA PHE A 55 6.80 -7.47 1.79
C PHE A 55 7.13 -8.27 3.05
N TYR A 56 6.13 -8.93 3.66
CA TYR A 56 6.35 -9.78 4.85
C TYR A 56 7.19 -11.02 4.57
N ASN A 57 7.25 -11.48 3.31
CA ASN A 57 8.11 -12.57 2.89
C ASN A 57 9.50 -12.08 2.45
N TYR A 58 9.89 -10.84 2.77
CA TYR A 58 11.18 -10.24 2.38
C TYR A 58 11.41 -10.17 0.86
N ARG A 59 10.35 -10.33 0.06
CA ARG A 59 10.36 -10.27 -1.41
C ARG A 59 10.07 -8.84 -1.87
N TYR A 60 10.95 -7.91 -1.52
CA TYR A 60 10.73 -6.48 -1.71
C TYR A 60 10.58 -6.07 -3.19
N VAL A 61 11.35 -6.68 -4.10
CA VAL A 61 11.25 -6.39 -5.54
C VAL A 61 9.88 -6.80 -6.10
N ASP A 62 9.33 -7.92 -5.65
CA ASP A 62 7.99 -8.36 -6.06
C ASP A 62 6.90 -7.49 -5.41
N ALA A 63 7.10 -7.10 -4.15
CA ALA A 63 6.20 -6.16 -3.48
C ALA A 63 6.13 -4.82 -4.23
N ILE A 64 7.27 -4.27 -4.66
CA ILE A 64 7.34 -3.06 -5.49
C ILE A 64 6.51 -3.19 -6.77
N ARG A 65 6.60 -4.33 -7.46
CA ARG A 65 5.82 -4.59 -8.68
C ARG A 65 4.33 -4.63 -8.39
N CYS A 66 3.92 -5.28 -7.30
CA CYS A 66 2.52 -5.32 -6.88
C CYS A 66 2.00 -3.93 -6.52
N TYR A 67 2.70 -3.14 -5.70
CA TYR A 67 2.28 -1.78 -5.38
C TYR A 67 2.26 -0.85 -6.61
N SER A 68 3.18 -1.04 -7.55
CA SER A 68 3.15 -0.29 -8.81
C SER A 68 1.88 -0.59 -9.63
N LYS A 69 1.48 -1.86 -9.72
CA LYS A 69 0.20 -2.23 -10.34
C LYS A 69 -0.99 -1.66 -9.56
N ALA A 70 -0.93 -1.63 -8.23
CA ALA A 70 -1.99 -1.01 -7.42
C ALA A 70 -2.14 0.49 -7.75
N ILE A 71 -1.02 1.21 -7.88
CA ILE A 71 -1.00 2.62 -8.29
C ILE A 71 -1.58 2.82 -9.68
N ASP A 72 -1.22 1.97 -10.65
CA ASP A 72 -1.68 2.08 -12.04
C ASP A 72 -3.19 1.84 -12.18
N MET A 73 -3.74 0.96 -11.35
CA MET A 73 -5.17 0.61 -11.37
C MET A 73 -6.02 1.56 -10.52
N CYS A 74 -5.42 2.31 -9.59
CA CYS A 74 -6.12 3.20 -8.71
C CYS A 74 -6.56 4.49 -9.45
N PRO A 75 -7.85 4.84 -9.43
CA PRO A 75 -8.30 6.12 -9.98
C PRO A 75 -7.62 7.30 -9.27
N LYS A 76 -7.27 8.35 -10.02
CA LYS A 76 -6.53 9.52 -9.49
C LYS A 76 -7.33 10.33 -8.47
N GLU A 77 -8.64 10.13 -8.44
CA GLU A 77 -9.54 10.75 -7.48
C GLU A 77 -9.37 10.15 -6.07
N HIS A 78 -8.87 8.91 -6.00
CA HIS A 78 -8.70 8.11 -4.78
C HIS A 78 -7.33 8.39 -4.17
N THR A 79 -7.18 9.63 -3.71
CA THR A 79 -5.89 10.17 -3.28
C THR A 79 -5.40 9.53 -1.98
N THR A 80 -6.31 9.07 -1.12
CA THR A 80 -5.93 8.37 0.12
C THR A 80 -5.26 7.04 -0.20
N GLU A 81 -5.86 6.25 -1.08
CA GLU A 81 -5.37 4.94 -1.50
C GLU A 81 -4.06 5.07 -2.29
N LEU A 82 -3.99 6.03 -3.21
CA LEU A 82 -2.74 6.36 -3.90
C LEU A 82 -1.63 6.72 -2.91
N ALA A 83 -1.90 7.57 -1.92
CA ALA A 83 -0.91 7.93 -0.90
C ALA A 83 -0.40 6.70 -0.15
N ILE A 84 -1.30 5.78 0.23
CA ILE A 84 -0.95 4.52 0.89
C ILE A 84 -0.07 3.65 -0.03
N TYR A 85 -0.42 3.49 -1.31
CA TYR A 85 0.34 2.63 -2.21
C TYR A 85 1.75 3.17 -2.49
N TYR A 86 1.88 4.49 -2.70
CA TYR A 86 3.18 5.14 -2.82
C TYR A 86 4.01 4.95 -1.54
N HIS A 87 3.40 5.15 -0.38
CA HIS A 87 4.07 4.97 0.89
C HIS A 87 4.58 3.52 1.10
N ASN A 88 3.74 2.52 0.81
CA ASN A 88 4.14 1.11 0.93
C ASN A 88 5.24 0.72 -0.06
N ARG A 89 5.22 1.30 -1.28
CA ARG A 89 6.31 1.10 -2.25
C ARG A 89 7.60 1.79 -1.80
N ALA A 90 7.51 2.97 -1.19
CA ALA A 90 8.66 3.67 -0.61
C ALA A 90 9.33 2.81 0.46
N ALA A 91 8.56 2.19 1.34
CA ALA A 91 9.11 1.30 2.36
C ALA A 91 9.80 0.06 1.76
N CYS A 92 9.29 -0.50 0.66
CA CYS A 92 10.00 -1.56 -0.05
C CYS A 92 11.34 -1.07 -0.62
N HIS A 93 11.38 0.15 -1.14
CA HIS A 93 12.61 0.77 -1.63
C HIS A 93 13.61 1.06 -0.50
N GLU A 94 13.13 1.42 0.69
CA GLU A 94 13.96 1.58 1.89
C GLU A 94 14.62 0.26 2.29
N MET A 95 13.88 -0.85 2.27
CA MET A 95 14.43 -2.18 2.59
C MET A 95 15.52 -2.67 1.63
N ILE A 96 15.60 -2.10 0.43
CA ILE A 96 16.67 -2.38 -0.56
C ILE A 96 17.63 -1.19 -0.74
N GLU A 97 17.60 -0.23 0.18
CA GLU A 97 18.47 0.96 0.21
C GLU A 97 18.41 1.84 -1.06
N ASN A 98 17.28 1.81 -1.77
CA ASN A 98 17.07 2.64 -2.96
C ASN A 98 16.49 4.02 -2.59
N TRP A 99 17.32 4.84 -1.95
CA TRP A 99 16.93 6.14 -1.38
C TRP A 99 16.40 7.15 -2.40
N ILE A 100 16.79 7.04 -3.68
CA ILE A 100 16.28 7.88 -4.75
C ILE A 100 14.77 7.65 -4.92
N GLN A 101 14.38 6.38 -5.03
CA GLN A 101 12.97 6.01 -5.19
C GLN A 101 12.16 6.24 -3.92
N VAL A 102 12.74 6.03 -2.73
CA VAL A 102 12.10 6.38 -1.44
C VAL A 102 11.67 7.85 -1.45
N LYS A 103 12.58 8.75 -1.84
CA LYS A 103 12.30 10.19 -1.86
C LYS A 103 11.19 10.55 -2.84
N GLU A 104 11.21 9.97 -4.04
CA GLU A 104 10.19 10.19 -5.07
C GLU A 104 8.81 9.72 -4.62
N ASP A 105 8.73 8.51 -4.04
CA ASP A 105 7.47 7.93 -3.59
C ASP A 105 6.91 8.67 -2.36
N CYS A 106 7.76 9.04 -1.40
CA CYS A 106 7.34 9.87 -0.27
C CYS A 106 6.81 11.24 -0.72
N ALA A 107 7.45 11.87 -1.70
CA ALA A 107 6.98 13.16 -2.24
C ALA A 107 5.59 13.02 -2.89
N LYS A 108 5.38 11.95 -3.68
CA LYS A 108 4.06 11.67 -4.28
C LYS A 108 3.01 11.35 -3.23
N ALA A 109 3.33 10.52 -2.22
CA ALA A 109 2.40 10.21 -1.14
C ALA A 109 1.92 11.48 -0.41
N LEU A 110 2.84 12.42 -0.17
CA LEU A 110 2.52 13.72 0.43
C LEU A 110 1.69 14.61 -0.51
N GLU A 111 1.91 14.59 -1.83
CA GLU A 111 1.10 15.31 -2.80
C GLU A 111 -0.36 14.86 -2.75
N TYR A 112 -0.59 13.55 -2.68
CA TYR A 112 -1.94 12.98 -2.60
C TYR A 112 -2.60 13.17 -1.23
N ASN A 113 -1.83 13.10 -0.12
CA ASN A 113 -2.34 13.35 1.23
C ASN A 113 -2.65 14.84 1.48
N ARG A 114 -1.82 15.77 0.97
CA ARG A 114 -2.01 17.23 1.14
C ARG A 114 -3.35 17.74 0.64
N ARG A 115 -4.00 17.03 -0.30
CA ARG A 115 -5.35 17.37 -0.79
C ARG A 115 -6.44 17.24 0.30
N TYR A 116 -6.12 16.67 1.47
CA TYR A 116 -7.01 16.59 2.63
C TYR A 116 -7.00 17.85 3.52
N ILE A 117 -5.91 18.63 3.57
CA ILE A 117 -5.76 19.81 4.47
C ILE A 117 -6.33 21.08 3.83
N GLY A 118 -7.54 20.99 3.27
CA GLY A 118 -8.11 22.07 2.49
C GLY A 118 -9.63 22.04 2.39
N ARG A 119 -10.34 21.92 3.51
CA ARG A 119 -11.66 22.53 3.75
C ARG A 119 -11.87 22.76 5.24
#